data_AF-A0A1U9NS54-F1
#
_entry.id   AF-A0A1U9NS54-F1
#
_cell.length_a   1.000
_cell.length_b   1.000
_cell.length_c   1.000
_cell.angle_alpha   90.00
_cell.angle_beta   90.00
_cell.angle_gamma   90.00
#
_symmetry.space_group_name_H-M   'P 1'
#
loop_
_entity.id
_entity.type
_entity.pdbx_description
1 polymer ?
#
loop_
_entity_poly.entity_id
_entity_poly.type
_entity_poly.pdbx_seq_one_letter_code
_entity_poly.pdbx_strand_id
1 'polypeptide(L)'
;MADNSPRSPRLTTGAVARRLGISPTTLRSWDRRYGMGPAVRDGGRHRRWTVEDVAVLEDMCRLTTSGVPPSEAAGVALSRATRSRTAATGPMSPADGARPRGPAPGGGLPLGDIRQEFRGLARAAVRLDGPAMDRLLAGLVHGHGLVAAWEEVIAPTLHAVGRKWESSGDRYIEVEHLLSWHVSTLLRQSVGNAPPGPRDAPPVLMACVPGEQHSLPLEALAAGLAERTLPMRMLGAAVPAEALAASVRRTGPCAVVLWSQSRHTADRTLARQVAATAFGVRGARTRPLLVLAGPGWGNRAPGPGMIRPTGLREALDALARHCAAVAGPFTT
;
A
#
# COMPACT_ATOMS: atom_id res chain seq x y z
N MET A 1 31.75 46.23 20.96
CA MET A 1 31.55 44.84 21.38
C MET A 1 30.76 44.16 20.26
N ALA A 2 31.42 43.33 19.44
CA ALA A 2 30.80 42.70 18.29
C ALA A 2 29.94 41.51 18.75
N ASP A 3 28.64 41.58 18.50
CA ASP A 3 27.68 40.49 18.75
C ASP A 3 27.96 39.33 17.77
N ASN A 4 28.63 38.30 18.28
CA ASN A 4 28.93 37.06 17.57
C ASN A 4 27.90 35.99 17.93
N SER A 5 26.64 36.24 17.62
CA SER A 5 25.62 35.21 17.60
C SER A 5 25.87 34.28 16.39
N PRO A 6 25.91 32.94 16.55
CA PRO A 6 26.24 32.02 15.46
C PRO A 6 25.21 32.15 14.33
N ARG A 7 25.68 32.52 13.13
CA ARG A 7 24.83 32.61 11.94
C ARG A 7 24.24 31.23 11.61
N SER A 8 22.96 31.02 11.90
CA SER A 8 22.20 29.82 11.52
C SER A 8 22.43 29.51 10.03
N PRO A 9 22.75 28.25 9.67
CA PRO A 9 23.08 27.89 8.29
C PRO A 9 21.90 28.19 7.36
N ARG A 10 22.12 29.07 6.38
CA ARG A 10 21.09 29.46 5.41
C ARG A 10 21.02 28.47 4.25
N LEU A 11 19.91 27.74 4.13
CA LEU A 11 19.68 26.72 3.10
C LEU A 11 19.30 27.32 1.74
N THR A 12 19.66 26.64 0.64
CA THR A 12 19.21 27.04 -0.70
C THR A 12 17.77 26.57 -0.95
N THR A 13 17.04 27.25 -1.83
CA THR A 13 15.68 26.84 -2.24
C THR A 13 15.60 25.38 -2.69
N GLY A 14 16.64 24.87 -3.37
CA GLY A 14 16.72 23.47 -3.78
C GLY A 14 16.88 22.51 -2.60
N ALA A 15 17.70 22.88 -1.61
CA ALA A 15 17.88 22.08 -0.39
C ALA A 15 16.58 22.05 0.47
N VAL A 16 15.90 23.19 0.58
CA VAL A 16 14.61 23.28 1.28
C VAL A 16 13.53 22.48 0.57
N ALA A 17 13.42 22.60 -0.75
CA ALA A 17 12.48 21.83 -1.57
C ALA A 17 12.70 20.31 -1.40
N ARG A 18 13.96 19.87 -1.44
CA ARG A 18 14.35 18.47 -1.22
C ARG A 18 14.00 17.99 0.19
N ARG A 19 14.30 18.80 1.22
CA ARG A 19 13.98 18.50 2.61
C ARG A 19 12.48 18.40 2.88
N LEU A 20 11.69 19.25 2.22
CA LEU A 20 10.24 19.30 2.36
C LEU A 20 9.51 18.32 1.43
N GLY A 21 10.20 17.65 0.51
CA GLY A 21 9.58 16.75 -0.47
C GLY A 21 8.56 17.47 -1.36
N ILE A 22 8.85 18.72 -1.74
CA ILE A 22 8.05 19.52 -2.68
C ILE A 22 8.93 20.03 -3.81
N SER A 23 8.34 20.39 -4.95
CA SER A 23 9.12 20.95 -6.05
C SER A 23 9.62 22.37 -5.75
N PRO A 24 10.80 22.78 -6.25
CA PRO A 24 11.27 24.17 -6.15
C PRO A 24 10.29 25.18 -6.77
N THR A 25 9.49 24.78 -7.76
CA THR A 25 8.42 25.59 -8.37
C THR A 25 7.24 25.80 -7.42
N THR A 26 6.83 24.78 -6.65
CA THR A 26 5.82 24.89 -5.58
C THR A 26 6.28 25.89 -4.52
N LEU A 27 7.53 25.76 -4.06
CA LEU A 27 8.11 26.66 -3.06
C LEU A 27 8.18 28.12 -3.55
N ARG A 28 8.54 28.34 -4.82
CA ARG A 28 8.49 29.67 -5.46
C ARG A 28 7.06 30.21 -5.59
N SER A 29 6.09 29.34 -5.87
CA SER A 29 4.69 29.71 -5.95
C SER A 29 4.16 30.18 -4.59
N TRP A 30 4.50 29.47 -3.50
CA TRP A 30 4.09 29.84 -2.14
C TRP A 30 4.66 31.17 -1.67
N ASP A 31 5.94 31.43 -1.94
CA ASP A 31 6.53 32.76 -1.69
C ASP A 31 5.78 33.88 -2.43
N ARG A 32 5.48 33.70 -3.72
CA ARG A 32 4.77 34.71 -4.51
C ARG A 32 3.30 34.89 -4.11
N ARG A 33 2.60 33.80 -3.79
CA ARG A 33 1.14 33.80 -3.59
C ARG A 33 0.73 34.05 -2.14
N TYR A 34 1.57 33.64 -1.20
CA TYR A 34 1.26 33.66 0.24
C TYR A 34 2.30 34.40 1.08
N GLY A 35 3.32 35.00 0.44
CA GLY A 35 4.35 35.76 1.13
C GLY A 35 5.28 34.90 2.01
N MET A 36 5.27 33.57 1.84
CA MET A 36 6.13 32.65 2.61
C MET A 36 7.54 32.54 2.03
N GLY A 37 8.17 33.69 1.78
CA GLY A 37 9.56 33.80 1.37
C GLY A 37 10.50 33.87 2.57
N PRO A 38 11.82 33.73 2.35
CA PRO A 38 12.80 33.90 3.41
C PRO A 38 12.77 35.32 3.98
N ALA A 39 12.86 35.44 5.30
CA ALA A 39 12.74 36.71 6.02
C ALA A 39 13.83 37.73 5.65
N VAL A 40 15.01 37.28 5.21
CA VAL A 40 16.11 38.14 4.75
C VAL A 40 16.43 37.83 3.30
N ARG A 41 16.14 38.79 2.42
CA ARG A 41 16.66 38.80 1.04
C ARG A 41 18.05 39.43 1.08
N ASP A 42 19.10 38.62 1.31
CA ASP A 42 20.45 39.08 0.98
C ASP A 42 20.44 39.45 -0.51
N GLY A 43 21.00 40.61 -0.87
CA GLY A 43 20.97 41.19 -2.23
C GLY A 43 21.66 40.38 -3.33
N GLY A 44 21.85 39.07 -3.15
CA GLY A 44 22.34 38.13 -4.15
C GLY A 44 21.23 37.43 -4.95
N ARG A 45 21.58 36.91 -6.13
CA ARG A 45 20.68 36.22 -7.08
C ARG A 45 19.97 34.96 -6.53
N HIS A 46 20.34 34.45 -5.35
CA HIS A 46 19.87 33.16 -4.82
C HIS A 46 19.24 33.31 -3.43
N ARG A 47 17.99 32.83 -3.29
CA ARG A 47 17.24 32.85 -2.03
C ARG A 47 17.88 31.93 -0.98
N ARG A 48 18.02 32.45 0.24
CA ARG A 48 18.67 31.84 1.39
C ARG A 48 17.65 31.72 2.52
N TRP A 49 17.31 30.51 2.93
CA TRP A 49 16.27 30.21 3.91
C TRP A 49 16.88 29.93 5.28
N THR A 50 16.36 30.55 6.33
CA THR A 50 16.78 30.25 7.71
C THR A 50 16.07 29.01 8.25
N VAL A 51 16.49 28.52 9.41
CA VAL A 51 15.86 27.38 10.09
C VAL A 51 14.42 27.74 10.49
N GLU A 52 14.19 28.98 10.87
CA GLU A 52 12.89 29.52 11.23
C GLU A 52 11.97 29.55 10.01
N ASP A 53 12.45 30.01 8.85
CA ASP A 53 11.67 29.99 7.60
C ASP A 53 11.25 28.56 7.24
N VAL A 54 12.17 27.60 7.41
CA VAL A 54 11.89 26.18 7.16
C VAL A 54 10.85 25.63 8.14
N ALA A 55 10.89 26.02 9.41
CA ALA A 55 9.89 25.61 10.41
C ALA A 55 8.47 26.12 10.06
N VAL A 56 8.35 27.34 9.53
CA VAL A 56 7.07 27.87 9.03
C VAL A 56 6.56 27.05 7.85
N LEU A 57 7.44 26.68 6.92
CA LEU A 57 7.09 25.83 5.78
C LEU A 57 6.72 24.41 6.20
N GLU A 58 7.40 23.84 7.20
CA GLU A 58 7.07 22.55 7.80
C GLU A 58 5.68 22.59 8.48
N ASP A 59 5.34 23.68 9.20
CA ASP A 59 4.00 23.86 9.78
C ASP A 59 2.93 24.05 8.71
N MET A 60 3.20 24.84 7.67
CA MET A 60 2.27 24.99 6.54
C MET A 60 2.04 23.64 5.84
N CYS A 61 3.10 22.86 5.58
CA CYS A 61 3.00 21.50 5.08
C CYS A 61 2.15 20.62 6.00
N ARG A 62 2.30 20.72 7.33
CA ARG A 62 1.52 19.98 8.33
C ARG A 62 0.04 20.39 8.35
N LEU A 63 -0.27 21.69 8.29
CA LEU A 63 -1.63 22.22 8.26
C LEU A 63 -2.36 21.84 6.98
N THR A 64 -1.69 21.99 5.84
CA THR A 64 -2.21 21.54 4.55
C THR A 64 -2.44 20.02 4.54
N THR A 65 -1.56 19.28 5.22
CA THR A 65 -1.68 17.85 5.51
C THR A 65 -2.88 17.51 6.42
N SER A 66 -3.30 18.40 7.32
CA SER A 66 -4.51 18.20 8.14
C SER A 66 -5.84 18.53 7.44
N GLY A 67 -5.79 18.97 6.17
CA GLY A 67 -6.98 19.29 5.37
C GLY A 67 -7.34 20.78 5.32
N VAL A 68 -6.49 21.64 5.89
CA VAL A 68 -6.64 23.10 5.80
C VAL A 68 -6.26 23.55 4.38
N PRO A 69 -7.08 24.32 3.66
CA PRO A 69 -6.74 24.86 2.35
C PRO A 69 -5.39 25.61 2.36
N PRO A 70 -4.56 25.54 1.31
CA PRO A 70 -3.21 26.12 1.33
C PRO A 70 -3.13 27.62 1.69
N SER A 71 -4.13 28.41 1.30
CA SER A 71 -4.22 29.83 1.67
C SER A 71 -4.46 30.05 3.17
N GLU A 72 -5.31 29.23 3.77
CA GLU A 72 -5.62 29.27 5.20
C GLU A 72 -4.47 28.68 6.03
N ALA A 73 -3.88 27.58 5.56
CA ALA A 73 -2.70 26.95 6.17
C ALA A 73 -1.49 27.91 6.20
N ALA A 74 -1.27 28.65 5.11
CA ALA A 74 -0.24 29.68 5.07
C ALA A 74 -0.49 30.81 6.07
N GLY A 75 -1.75 31.30 6.14
CA GLY A 75 -2.13 32.31 7.12
C GLY A 75 -1.89 31.85 8.56
N VAL A 76 -2.36 30.65 8.91
CA VAL A 76 -2.20 30.09 10.26
C VAL A 76 -0.72 29.85 10.61
N ALA A 77 0.09 29.34 9.67
CA ALA A 77 1.53 29.12 9.90
C ALA A 77 2.28 30.45 10.13
N LEU A 78 2.00 31.48 9.33
CA LEU A 78 2.59 32.82 9.48
C LEU A 78 2.15 33.51 10.79
N SER A 79 0.87 33.39 11.16
CA SER A 79 0.35 33.93 12.42
C SER A 79 0.93 33.20 13.64
N ARG A 80 1.17 31.89 13.56
CA ARG A 80 1.86 31.13 14.62
C ARG A 80 3.32 31.54 14.73
N ALA A 81 4.05 31.68 13.62
CA ALA A 81 5.42 32.16 13.62
C ALA A 81 5.55 33.56 14.22
N THR A 82 4.55 34.42 14.00
CA THR A 82 4.50 35.76 14.59
C THR A 82 4.19 35.71 16.08
N ARG A 83 3.26 34.84 16.51
CA ARG A 83 2.97 34.62 17.93
C ARG A 83 4.11 33.96 18.70
N SER A 84 4.84 33.02 18.12
CA SER A 84 6.01 32.40 18.78
C SER A 84 7.16 33.39 18.94
N ARG A 85 7.31 34.37 18.02
CA ARG A 85 8.25 35.48 18.17
C ARG A 85 7.83 36.47 19.28
N THR A 86 6.53 36.62 19.54
CA THR A 86 6.02 37.48 20.62
C THR A 86 5.80 36.75 21.95
N ALA A 87 5.70 35.42 21.96
CA ALA A 87 5.49 34.58 23.15
C ALA A 87 6.79 34.08 23.80
N ALA A 88 7.96 34.37 23.21
CA ALA A 88 9.27 34.17 23.85
C ALA A 88 9.49 35.02 25.13
N THR A 89 8.45 35.70 25.63
CA THR A 89 8.43 36.53 26.84
C THR A 89 7.38 36.11 27.89
N GLY A 90 6.86 34.87 27.89
CA GLY A 90 5.94 34.42 28.95
C GLY A 90 6.03 32.92 29.29
N PRO A 91 5.74 32.51 30.56
CA PRO A 91 6.00 31.15 31.03
C PRO A 91 4.87 30.16 30.67
N MET A 92 5.24 28.90 30.50
CA MET A 92 4.41 27.77 30.06
C MET A 92 4.15 26.78 31.21
N SER A 93 2.98 26.15 31.25
CA SER A 93 2.65 25.03 32.16
C SER A 93 2.19 23.80 31.37
N PRO A 94 2.43 22.55 31.85
CA PRO A 94 2.39 21.33 31.03
C PRO A 94 1.05 20.58 31.07
N ALA A 95 0.82 19.76 30.03
CA ALA A 95 -0.36 18.92 29.83
C ALA A 95 -0.08 17.43 30.10
N ASP A 96 -1.07 16.76 30.71
CA ASP A 96 -1.05 15.35 31.09
C ASP A 96 -1.08 14.37 29.91
N GLY A 97 -0.39 13.24 30.10
CA GLY A 97 -0.22 12.17 29.12
C GLY A 97 -1.33 11.12 29.16
N ALA A 98 -1.84 10.76 27.98
CA ALA A 98 -2.67 9.58 27.77
C ALA A 98 -1.91 8.53 26.95
N ARG A 99 -1.73 7.34 27.53
CA ARG A 99 -1.12 6.15 26.88
C ARG A 99 -2.14 5.46 25.95
N PRO A 100 -1.71 4.81 24.83
CA PRO A 100 -2.62 4.01 24.01
C PRO A 100 -2.82 2.60 24.60
N ARG A 101 -4.06 2.11 24.54
CA ARG A 101 -4.44 0.71 24.81
C ARG A 101 -4.26 -0.14 23.54
N GLY A 102 -3.77 -1.37 23.69
CA GLY A 102 -3.55 -2.31 22.58
C GLY A 102 -4.86 -2.92 22.03
N PRO A 103 -4.87 -3.45 20.79
CA PRO A 103 -6.08 -3.96 20.17
C PRO A 103 -6.34 -5.45 20.48
N ALA A 104 -7.63 -5.80 20.57
CA ALA A 104 -8.15 -7.15 20.53
C ALA A 104 -8.44 -7.58 19.08
N PRO A 105 -8.43 -8.88 18.74
CA PRO A 105 -8.63 -9.31 17.36
C PRO A 105 -10.12 -9.33 17.00
N GLY A 106 -10.47 -8.73 15.85
CA GLY A 106 -11.71 -9.07 15.13
C GLY A 106 -12.75 -7.97 14.88
N GLY A 107 -12.48 -6.70 15.18
CA GLY A 107 -13.35 -5.59 14.78
C GLY A 107 -12.67 -4.75 13.70
N GLY A 108 -13.35 -4.50 12.57
CA GLY A 108 -12.86 -3.61 11.52
C GLY A 108 -12.49 -2.22 12.06
N LEU A 109 -11.67 -1.50 11.32
CA LEU A 109 -11.10 -0.25 11.83
C LEU A 109 -12.17 0.83 12.01
N PRO A 110 -12.08 1.68 13.05
CA PRO A 110 -12.94 2.84 13.15
C PRO A 110 -12.80 3.68 11.86
N LEU A 111 -13.94 4.08 11.28
CA LEU A 111 -13.97 4.83 10.00
C LEU A 111 -13.09 6.10 10.00
N GLY A 112 -12.86 6.70 11.17
CA GLY A 112 -11.95 7.84 11.35
C GLY A 112 -10.48 7.49 11.11
N ASP A 113 -10.04 6.35 11.63
CA ASP A 113 -8.65 5.88 11.57
C ASP A 113 -8.29 5.44 10.15
N ILE A 114 -9.18 4.68 9.48
CA ILE A 114 -9.04 4.29 8.06
C ILE A 114 -8.81 5.53 7.19
N ARG A 115 -9.63 6.57 7.37
CA ARG A 115 -9.52 7.80 6.57
C ARG A 115 -8.20 8.53 6.83
N GLN A 116 -7.65 8.48 8.04
CA GLN A 116 -6.38 9.10 8.35
C GLN A 116 -5.22 8.33 7.71
N GLU A 117 -5.22 7.01 7.84
CA GLU A 117 -4.19 6.12 7.31
C GLU A 117 -4.14 6.15 5.78
N PHE A 118 -5.31 6.04 5.14
CA PHE A 118 -5.46 6.19 3.70
C PHE A 118 -4.89 7.53 3.20
N ARG A 119 -5.22 8.64 3.88
CA ARG A 119 -4.69 9.97 3.54
C ARG A 119 -3.19 10.06 3.78
N GLY A 120 -2.68 9.42 4.82
CA GLY A 120 -1.25 9.36 5.14
C GLY A 120 -0.45 8.66 4.04
N LEU A 121 -0.87 7.45 3.67
CA LEU A 121 -0.21 6.65 2.65
C LEU A 121 -0.27 7.32 1.27
N ALA A 122 -1.45 7.79 0.86
CA ALA A 122 -1.62 8.50 -0.41
C ALA A 122 -0.72 9.76 -0.49
N ARG A 123 -0.55 10.47 0.63
CA ARG A 123 0.35 11.64 0.68
C ARG A 123 1.82 11.25 0.58
N ALA A 124 2.24 10.21 1.30
CA ALA A 124 3.61 9.72 1.22
C ALA A 124 3.97 9.30 -0.22
N ALA A 125 3.04 8.62 -0.89
CA ALA A 125 3.18 8.24 -2.30
C ALA A 125 3.31 9.47 -3.22
N VAL A 126 2.41 10.46 -3.09
CA VAL A 126 2.47 11.70 -3.91
C VAL A 126 3.76 12.50 -3.69
N ARG A 127 4.35 12.43 -2.49
CA ARG A 127 5.62 13.07 -2.16
C ARG A 127 6.85 12.22 -2.52
N LEU A 128 6.64 11.02 -3.05
CA LEU A 128 7.68 10.03 -3.33
C LEU A 128 8.55 9.71 -2.09
N ASP A 129 7.94 9.73 -0.91
CA ASP A 129 8.61 9.48 0.36
C ASP A 129 8.58 7.97 0.68
N GLY A 130 9.53 7.24 0.09
CA GLY A 130 9.68 5.79 0.27
C GLY A 130 9.77 5.35 1.73
N PRO A 131 10.68 5.94 2.55
CA PRO A 131 10.79 5.59 3.97
C PRO A 131 9.51 5.88 4.78
N ALA A 132 8.74 6.91 4.44
CA ALA A 132 7.43 7.11 5.05
C ALA A 132 6.43 6.04 4.62
N MET A 133 6.41 5.63 3.34
CA MET A 133 5.57 4.53 2.87
C MET A 133 5.88 3.22 3.59
N ASP A 134 7.15 2.84 3.70
CA ASP A 134 7.56 1.63 4.40
C ASP A 134 7.09 1.62 5.86
N ARG A 135 7.30 2.72 6.59
CA ARG A 135 6.84 2.84 8.00
C ARG A 135 5.32 2.78 8.12
N LEU A 136 4.59 3.47 7.24
CA LEU A 136 3.13 3.47 7.27
C LEU A 136 2.57 2.08 6.93
N LEU A 137 3.09 1.44 5.89
CA LEU A 137 2.69 0.10 5.47
C LEU A 137 2.97 -0.95 6.55
N ALA A 138 4.16 -0.94 7.15
CA ALA A 138 4.50 -1.83 8.25
C ALA A 138 3.62 -1.56 9.49
N GLY A 139 3.37 -0.29 9.82
CA GLY A 139 2.50 0.10 10.93
C GLY A 139 1.06 -0.37 10.73
N LEU A 140 0.52 -0.29 9.50
CA LEU A 140 -0.81 -0.79 9.15
C LEU A 140 -0.94 -2.29 9.40
N VAL A 141 0.00 -3.08 8.87
CA VAL A 141 -0.03 -4.55 9.02
C VAL A 141 0.15 -4.94 10.50
N HIS A 142 1.05 -4.27 11.22
CA HIS A 142 1.30 -4.54 12.63
C HIS A 142 0.11 -4.18 13.53
N GLY A 143 -0.53 -3.03 13.30
CA GLY A 143 -1.64 -2.55 14.12
C GLY A 143 -2.94 -3.30 13.87
N HIS A 144 -3.21 -3.66 12.61
CA HIS A 144 -4.56 -4.05 12.17
C HIS A 144 -4.62 -5.44 11.54
N GLY A 145 -3.46 -6.05 11.30
CA GLY A 145 -3.33 -7.29 10.55
C GLY A 145 -3.36 -7.07 9.04
N LEU A 146 -2.77 -8.01 8.30
CA LEU A 146 -2.61 -7.94 6.85
C LEU A 146 -3.93 -7.76 6.10
N VAL A 147 -4.95 -8.54 6.46
CA VAL A 147 -6.22 -8.56 5.72
C VAL A 147 -6.94 -7.21 5.83
N ALA A 148 -7.05 -6.64 7.03
CA ALA A 148 -7.68 -5.34 7.22
C ALA A 148 -6.86 -4.23 6.58
N ALA A 149 -5.54 -4.23 6.77
CA ALA A 149 -4.63 -3.28 6.12
C ALA A 149 -4.78 -3.30 4.59
N TRP A 150 -4.89 -4.48 4.00
CA TRP A 150 -5.07 -4.65 2.56
C TRP A 150 -6.43 -4.15 2.08
N GLU A 151 -7.52 -4.66 2.64
CA GLU A 151 -8.89 -4.42 2.16
C GLU A 151 -9.37 -2.99 2.44
N GLU A 152 -8.98 -2.41 3.57
CA GLU A 152 -9.51 -1.12 4.04
C GLU A 152 -8.62 0.07 3.67
N VAL A 153 -7.31 -0.14 3.48
CA VAL A 153 -6.36 0.96 3.25
C VAL A 153 -5.52 0.80 1.98
N ILE A 154 -4.75 -0.27 1.84
CA ILE A 154 -3.77 -0.43 0.76
C ILE A 154 -4.45 -0.54 -0.62
N ALA A 155 -5.36 -1.50 -0.79
CA ALA A 155 -6.05 -1.69 -2.07
C ALA A 155 -6.89 -0.46 -2.45
N PRO A 156 -7.66 0.17 -1.54
CA PRO A 156 -8.32 1.44 -1.85
C PRO A 156 -7.34 2.54 -2.27
N THR A 157 -6.15 2.63 -1.65
CA THR A 157 -5.14 3.64 -1.99
C THR A 157 -4.60 3.42 -3.40
N LEU A 158 -4.26 2.17 -3.75
CA LEU A 158 -3.84 1.78 -5.10
C LEU A 158 -4.90 2.15 -6.14
N HIS A 159 -6.18 1.82 -5.88
CA HIS A 159 -7.28 2.19 -6.77
C HIS A 159 -7.48 3.70 -6.90
N ALA A 160 -7.27 4.46 -5.83
CA ALA A 160 -7.40 5.91 -5.86
C ALA A 160 -6.26 6.59 -6.64
N VAL A 161 -5.04 6.05 -6.56
CA VAL A 161 -3.90 6.50 -7.36
C VAL A 161 -4.11 6.13 -8.82
N GLY A 162 -4.54 4.90 -9.12
CA GLY A 162 -4.83 4.46 -10.49
C GLY A 162 -5.98 5.22 -11.18
N ARG A 163 -7.06 5.55 -10.48
CA ARG A 163 -8.16 6.36 -11.06
C ARG A 163 -7.77 7.82 -11.34
N LYS A 164 -6.84 8.40 -10.58
CA LYS A 164 -6.37 9.78 -10.84
C LYS A 164 -5.58 9.87 -12.15
N TRP A 165 -4.91 8.79 -12.56
CA TRP A 165 -4.20 8.69 -13.84
C TRP A 165 -5.13 8.84 -15.04
N GLU A 166 -6.27 8.12 -15.06
CA GLU A 166 -7.26 8.17 -16.16
C GLU A 166 -7.74 9.60 -16.48
N SER A 167 -7.70 10.50 -15.49
CA SER A 167 -8.16 11.89 -15.61
C SER A 167 -7.05 12.92 -15.87
N SER A 168 -5.77 12.59 -15.69
CA SER A 168 -4.69 13.59 -15.53
C SER A 168 -3.57 13.56 -16.57
N GLY A 169 -3.55 12.61 -17.52
CA GLY A 169 -2.59 12.56 -18.64
C GLY A 169 -1.12 12.41 -18.22
N ASP A 170 -0.66 11.16 -18.04
CA ASP A 170 0.70 10.72 -17.67
C ASP A 170 1.31 11.27 -16.36
N ARG A 171 0.64 12.21 -15.70
CA ARG A 171 0.97 12.64 -14.34
C ARG A 171 0.70 11.48 -13.37
N TYR A 172 1.63 11.18 -12.47
CA TYR A 172 1.55 10.17 -11.38
C TYR A 172 1.99 8.73 -11.70
N ILE A 173 2.56 8.45 -12.87
CA ILE A 173 3.12 7.11 -13.17
C ILE A 173 4.21 6.74 -12.17
N GLU A 174 5.07 7.71 -11.82
CA GLU A 174 6.12 7.54 -10.82
C GLU A 174 5.57 7.23 -9.43
N VAL A 175 4.39 7.75 -9.09
CA VAL A 175 3.71 7.52 -7.80
C VAL A 175 3.09 6.13 -7.75
N GLU A 176 2.45 5.69 -8.83
CA GLU A 176 1.90 4.34 -8.95
C GLU A 176 3.00 3.27 -8.85
N HIS A 177 4.08 3.42 -9.62
CA HIS A 177 5.20 2.49 -9.58
C HIS A 177 5.85 2.42 -8.21
N LEU A 178 6.11 3.58 -7.59
CA LEU A 178 6.75 3.61 -6.28
C LEU A 178 5.85 3.01 -5.20
N LEU A 179 4.56 3.38 -5.17
CA LEU A 179 3.60 2.80 -4.22
C LEU A 179 3.51 1.28 -4.40
N SER A 180 3.36 0.81 -5.65
CA SER A 180 3.27 -0.62 -5.97
C SER A 180 4.53 -1.37 -5.55
N TRP A 181 5.72 -0.78 -5.76
CA TRP A 181 6.99 -1.35 -5.33
C TRP A 181 7.06 -1.54 -3.81
N HIS A 182 6.70 -0.52 -3.03
CA HIS A 182 6.73 -0.59 -1.57
C HIS A 182 5.69 -1.57 -1.02
N VAL A 183 4.47 -1.59 -1.58
CA VAL A 183 3.44 -2.59 -1.23
C VAL A 183 3.94 -4.00 -1.52
N SER A 184 4.49 -4.22 -2.71
CA SER A 184 5.03 -5.51 -3.13
C SER A 184 6.19 -5.98 -2.24
N THR A 185 7.05 -5.05 -1.82
CA THR A 185 8.15 -5.30 -0.90
C THR A 185 7.66 -5.75 0.47
N LEU A 186 6.70 -5.04 1.05
CA LEU A 186 6.05 -5.42 2.31
C LEU A 186 5.46 -6.84 2.23
N LEU A 187 4.68 -7.12 1.19
CA LEU A 187 3.98 -8.40 1.04
C LEU A 187 4.96 -9.57 0.90
N ARG A 188 6.02 -9.41 0.11
CA ARG A 188 7.08 -10.43 -0.02
C ARG A 188 7.85 -10.63 1.28
N GLN A 189 8.09 -9.57 2.06
CA GLN A 189 8.71 -9.68 3.38
C GLN A 189 7.82 -10.48 4.34
N SER A 190 6.50 -10.24 4.35
CA SER A 190 5.55 -11.03 5.15
C SER A 190 5.61 -12.52 4.80
N VAL A 191 5.70 -12.85 3.50
CA VAL A 191 5.88 -14.25 3.06
C VAL A 191 7.21 -14.84 3.54
N GLY A 192 8.31 -14.09 3.41
CA GLY A 192 9.65 -14.57 3.80
C GLY A 192 9.83 -14.75 5.31
N ASN A 193 9.08 -14.00 6.13
CA ASN A 193 9.11 -14.10 7.58
C ASN A 193 8.18 -15.19 8.14
N ALA A 194 7.28 -15.73 7.33
CA ALA A 194 6.34 -16.76 7.76
C ALA A 194 7.05 -18.12 7.95
N PRO A 195 6.63 -18.92 8.94
CA PRO A 195 7.17 -20.27 9.12
C PRO A 195 6.84 -21.13 7.88
N PRO A 196 7.76 -22.03 7.48
CA PRO A 196 7.55 -22.89 6.33
C PRO A 196 6.36 -23.83 6.57
N GLY A 197 5.46 -23.92 5.59
CA GLY A 197 4.36 -24.88 5.61
C GLY A 197 4.82 -26.33 5.43
N PRO A 198 3.90 -27.31 5.58
CA PRO A 198 4.19 -28.73 5.37
C PRO A 198 4.72 -29.00 3.96
N ARG A 199 5.84 -29.72 3.85
CA ARG A 199 6.54 -29.96 2.57
C ARG A 199 5.76 -30.87 1.62
N ASP A 200 5.01 -31.82 2.17
CA ASP A 200 4.32 -32.87 1.41
C ASP A 200 2.85 -32.55 1.11
N ALA A 201 2.36 -31.40 1.59
CA ALA A 201 1.00 -30.98 1.32
C ALA A 201 0.86 -30.38 -0.09
N PRO A 202 -0.21 -30.70 -0.83
CA PRO A 202 -0.45 -30.16 -2.16
C PRO A 202 -0.60 -28.63 -2.09
N PRO A 203 0.11 -27.86 -2.93
CA PRO A 203 0.14 -26.41 -2.82
C PRO A 203 -1.14 -25.75 -3.35
N VAL A 204 -1.35 -24.50 -2.93
CA VAL A 204 -2.14 -23.52 -3.69
C VAL A 204 -1.26 -22.91 -4.77
N LEU A 205 -1.64 -23.08 -6.05
CA LEU A 205 -0.95 -22.46 -7.19
C LEU A 205 -1.63 -21.14 -7.54
N MET A 206 -0.88 -20.04 -7.68
CA MET A 206 -1.42 -18.71 -7.95
C MET A 206 -0.80 -18.12 -9.21
N ALA A 207 -1.64 -17.58 -10.10
CA ALA A 207 -1.19 -16.97 -11.35
C ALA A 207 -2.14 -15.86 -11.81
N CYS A 208 -1.59 -14.79 -12.38
CA CYS A 208 -2.38 -13.90 -13.22
C CYS A 208 -2.57 -14.57 -14.58
N VAL A 209 -3.77 -14.44 -15.14
CA VAL A 209 -4.10 -14.95 -16.49
C VAL A 209 -3.23 -14.30 -17.58
N PRO A 210 -3.16 -14.88 -18.80
CA PRO A 210 -2.40 -14.28 -19.90
C PRO A 210 -2.76 -12.80 -20.13
N GLY A 211 -1.73 -11.96 -20.26
CA GLY A 211 -1.88 -10.51 -20.46
C GLY A 211 -2.22 -9.70 -19.21
N GLU A 212 -2.44 -10.35 -18.05
CA GLU A 212 -2.73 -9.65 -16.79
C GLU A 212 -1.47 -9.31 -16.00
N GLN A 213 -1.24 -8.02 -15.76
CA GLN A 213 -0.04 -7.51 -15.07
C GLN A 213 -0.27 -7.14 -13.60
N HIS A 214 -1.52 -7.05 -13.14
CA HIS A 214 -1.83 -6.64 -11.78
C HIS A 214 -1.62 -7.79 -10.79
N SER A 215 -0.39 -7.99 -10.30
CA SER A 215 -0.03 -9.12 -9.42
C SER A 215 -0.19 -8.85 -7.91
N LEU A 216 -0.23 -7.58 -7.47
CA LEU A 216 -0.27 -7.24 -6.04
C LEU A 216 -1.39 -7.95 -5.26
N PRO A 217 -2.61 -8.13 -5.80
CA PRO A 217 -3.66 -8.86 -5.08
C PRO A 217 -3.31 -10.34 -4.82
N LEU A 218 -2.56 -10.97 -5.72
CA LEU A 218 -2.04 -12.33 -5.48
C LEU A 218 -0.88 -12.33 -4.49
N GLU A 219 -0.07 -11.27 -4.42
CA GLU A 219 0.95 -11.13 -3.39
C GLU A 219 0.33 -10.95 -2.00
N ALA A 220 -0.79 -10.23 -1.91
CA ALA A 220 -1.55 -10.09 -0.67
C ALA A 220 -2.17 -11.42 -0.23
N LEU A 221 -2.71 -12.18 -1.19
CA LEU A 221 -3.17 -13.55 -0.95
C LEU A 221 -2.02 -14.45 -0.48
N ALA A 222 -0.86 -14.37 -1.13
CA ALA A 222 0.31 -15.15 -0.75
C ALA A 222 0.73 -14.84 0.69
N ALA A 223 0.84 -13.57 1.07
CA ALA A 223 1.16 -13.17 2.43
C ALA A 223 0.15 -13.73 3.45
N GLY A 224 -1.16 -13.69 3.15
CA GLY A 224 -2.19 -14.25 4.05
C GLY A 224 -2.20 -15.78 4.11
N LEU A 225 -1.83 -16.47 3.03
CA LEU A 225 -1.65 -17.93 3.05
C LEU A 225 -0.40 -18.32 3.86
N ALA A 226 0.67 -17.52 3.78
CA ALA A 226 1.89 -17.71 4.56
C ALA A 226 1.61 -17.59 6.07
N GLU A 227 0.85 -16.58 6.49
CA GLU A 227 0.39 -16.42 7.89
C GLU A 227 -0.40 -17.64 8.40
N ARG A 228 -1.04 -18.39 7.49
CA ARG A 228 -1.79 -19.61 7.78
C ARG A 228 -0.98 -20.89 7.56
N THR A 229 0.32 -20.79 7.28
CA THR A 229 1.23 -21.91 7.01
C THR A 229 0.79 -22.84 5.86
N LEU A 230 0.00 -22.30 4.91
CA LEU A 230 -0.49 -23.08 3.78
C LEU A 230 0.56 -23.11 2.67
N PRO A 231 0.90 -24.30 2.12
CA PRO A 231 1.88 -24.41 1.05
C PRO A 231 1.34 -23.71 -0.20
N MET A 232 2.16 -22.86 -0.80
CA MET A 232 1.76 -22.06 -1.95
C MET A 232 2.89 -21.88 -2.96
N ARG A 233 2.53 -21.66 -4.22
CA ARG A 233 3.46 -21.39 -5.34
C ARG A 233 2.91 -20.24 -6.18
N MET A 234 3.61 -19.11 -6.18
CA MET A 234 3.29 -17.91 -6.97
C MET A 234 4.00 -17.99 -8.31
N LEU A 235 3.25 -18.06 -9.42
CA LEU A 235 3.79 -18.04 -10.78
C LEU A 235 3.99 -16.62 -11.33
N GLY A 236 3.33 -15.63 -10.73
CA GLY A 236 3.47 -14.23 -11.11
C GLY A 236 2.44 -13.75 -12.15
N ALA A 237 2.83 -12.68 -12.83
CA ALA A 237 2.01 -11.97 -13.81
C ALA A 237 2.02 -12.64 -15.19
N ALA A 238 0.98 -12.37 -15.98
CA ALA A 238 0.86 -12.70 -17.41
C ALA A 238 1.29 -14.14 -17.77
N VAL A 239 0.88 -15.13 -16.98
CA VAL A 239 1.35 -16.52 -17.15
C VAL A 239 0.70 -17.14 -18.40
N PRO A 240 1.48 -17.65 -19.36
CA PRO A 240 0.92 -18.32 -20.54
C PRO A 240 0.08 -19.53 -20.18
N ALA A 241 -1.02 -19.75 -20.92
CA ALA A 241 -1.97 -20.84 -20.66
C ALA A 241 -1.31 -22.23 -20.60
N GLU A 242 -0.37 -22.50 -21.51
CA GLU A 242 0.36 -23.77 -21.57
C GLU A 242 1.28 -23.96 -20.37
N ALA A 243 1.97 -22.90 -19.93
CA ALA A 243 2.84 -22.92 -18.76
C ALA A 243 2.04 -23.14 -17.47
N LEU A 244 0.87 -22.52 -17.35
CA LEU A 244 -0.07 -22.76 -16.26
C LEU A 244 -0.54 -24.22 -16.25
N ALA A 245 -1.01 -24.74 -17.39
CA ALA A 245 -1.50 -26.11 -17.49
C ALA A 245 -0.39 -27.15 -17.19
N ALA A 246 0.84 -26.90 -17.66
CA ALA A 246 2.00 -27.73 -17.34
C ALA A 246 2.33 -27.69 -15.83
N SER A 247 2.21 -26.51 -15.21
CA SER A 247 2.46 -26.35 -13.76
C SER A 247 1.43 -27.10 -12.92
N VAL A 248 0.14 -27.03 -13.28
CA VAL A 248 -0.93 -27.80 -12.60
C VAL A 248 -0.67 -29.30 -12.71
N ARG A 249 -0.35 -29.80 -13.91
CA ARG A 249 -0.06 -31.24 -14.10
C ARG A 249 1.19 -31.71 -13.34
N ARG A 250 2.21 -30.86 -13.24
CA ARG A 250 3.48 -31.19 -12.58
C ARG A 250 3.39 -31.13 -11.05
N THR A 251 2.54 -30.26 -10.50
CA THR A 251 2.52 -29.97 -9.06
C THR A 251 1.32 -30.55 -8.31
N GLY A 252 0.27 -30.99 -9.01
CA GLY A 252 -0.92 -31.55 -8.37
C GLY A 252 -1.52 -30.66 -7.28
N PRO A 253 -1.77 -29.36 -7.55
CA PRO A 253 -2.20 -28.44 -6.52
C PRO A 253 -3.59 -28.80 -6.00
N CYS A 254 -3.84 -28.51 -4.72
CA CYS A 254 -5.18 -28.63 -4.14
C CYS A 254 -6.11 -27.51 -4.64
N ALA A 255 -5.55 -26.34 -4.91
CA ALA A 255 -6.28 -25.21 -5.47
C ALA A 255 -5.44 -24.43 -6.48
N VAL A 256 -6.11 -23.83 -7.45
CA VAL A 256 -5.52 -22.87 -8.40
C VAL A 256 -6.25 -21.56 -8.27
N VAL A 257 -5.54 -20.46 -8.08
CA VAL A 257 -6.08 -19.10 -8.02
C VAL A 257 -5.70 -18.37 -9.29
N LEU A 258 -6.70 -17.95 -10.05
CA LEU A 258 -6.51 -17.16 -11.27
C LEU A 258 -6.96 -15.73 -11.05
N TRP A 259 -6.01 -14.80 -11.13
CA TRP A 259 -6.29 -13.37 -11.05
C TRP A 259 -6.58 -12.76 -12.40
N SER A 260 -7.63 -11.94 -12.45
CA SER A 260 -7.94 -11.05 -13.57
C SER A 260 -8.51 -9.73 -13.05
N GLN A 261 -7.86 -8.61 -13.40
CA GLN A 261 -8.28 -7.25 -13.04
C GLN A 261 -9.37 -6.76 -14.00
N SER A 262 -9.28 -7.09 -15.29
CA SER A 262 -10.19 -6.59 -16.31
C SER A 262 -10.96 -7.71 -16.99
N ARG A 263 -12.17 -7.41 -17.49
CA ARG A 263 -12.97 -8.40 -18.23
C ARG A 263 -12.28 -8.89 -19.51
N HIS A 264 -11.36 -8.09 -20.05
CA HIS A 264 -10.60 -8.42 -21.25
C HIS A 264 -9.62 -9.58 -21.01
N THR A 265 -8.99 -9.64 -19.83
CA THR A 265 -8.03 -10.70 -19.50
C THR A 265 -8.71 -11.97 -18.96
N ALA A 266 -9.99 -11.88 -18.56
CA ALA A 266 -10.75 -12.97 -17.94
C ALA A 266 -11.13 -14.11 -18.91
N ASP A 267 -10.17 -15.00 -19.20
CA ASP A 267 -10.38 -16.16 -20.06
C ASP A 267 -11.12 -17.31 -19.35
N ARG A 268 -12.43 -17.42 -19.64
CA ARG A 268 -13.29 -18.50 -19.11
C ARG A 268 -13.04 -19.87 -19.74
N THR A 269 -12.44 -19.93 -20.91
CA THR A 269 -12.07 -21.21 -21.53
C THR A 269 -10.85 -21.78 -20.83
N LEU A 270 -9.83 -20.96 -20.59
CA LEU A 270 -8.69 -21.32 -19.75
C LEU A 270 -9.13 -21.78 -18.36
N ALA A 271 -10.01 -21.02 -17.70
CA ALA A 271 -10.56 -21.40 -16.38
C ALA A 271 -11.19 -22.80 -16.40
N ARG A 272 -12.04 -23.10 -17.39
CA ARG A 272 -12.66 -24.43 -17.53
C ARG A 272 -11.64 -25.54 -17.78
N GLN A 273 -10.62 -25.28 -18.59
CA GLN A 273 -9.56 -26.25 -18.87
C GLN A 273 -8.74 -26.56 -17.60
N VAL A 274 -8.39 -25.53 -16.82
CA VAL A 274 -7.67 -25.68 -15.56
C VAL A 274 -8.50 -26.47 -14.54
N ALA A 275 -9.78 -26.13 -14.34
CA ALA A 275 -10.64 -26.86 -13.42
C ALA A 275 -10.90 -28.32 -13.83
N ALA A 276 -10.87 -28.60 -15.14
CA ALA A 276 -11.01 -29.96 -15.67
C ALA A 276 -9.71 -30.79 -15.59
N THR A 277 -8.56 -30.14 -15.30
CA THR A 277 -7.26 -30.82 -15.24
C THR A 277 -7.24 -31.76 -14.05
N ALA A 278 -7.12 -33.06 -14.34
CA ALA A 278 -7.00 -34.09 -13.33
C ALA A 278 -5.54 -34.39 -13.02
N PHE A 279 -5.24 -34.60 -11.74
CA PHE A 279 -3.94 -35.04 -11.24
C PHE A 279 -4.05 -36.46 -10.64
N GLY A 280 -3.02 -37.28 -10.80
CA GLY A 280 -2.96 -38.64 -10.25
C GLY A 280 -3.39 -39.76 -11.20
N VAL A 281 -3.28 -40.99 -10.71
CA VAL A 281 -3.57 -42.23 -11.46
C VAL A 281 -5.06 -42.46 -11.66
N ARG A 282 -5.43 -43.26 -12.68
CA ARG A 282 -6.84 -43.64 -12.93
C ARG A 282 -7.42 -44.30 -11.67
N GLY A 283 -8.56 -43.79 -11.18
CA GLY A 283 -9.22 -44.27 -9.96
C GLY A 283 -8.95 -43.44 -8.69
N ALA A 284 -7.89 -42.63 -8.68
CA ALA A 284 -7.55 -41.72 -7.56
C ALA A 284 -7.32 -40.28 -8.04
N ARG A 285 -7.99 -39.90 -9.14
CA ARG A 285 -7.81 -38.59 -9.76
C ARG A 285 -8.39 -37.49 -8.89
N THR A 286 -7.58 -36.51 -8.54
CA THR A 286 -8.02 -35.28 -7.90
C THR A 286 -8.10 -34.16 -8.93
N ARG A 287 -8.93 -33.15 -8.64
CA ARG A 287 -9.01 -31.91 -9.40
C ARG A 287 -8.83 -30.75 -8.44
N PRO A 288 -8.12 -29.69 -8.84
CA PRO A 288 -7.96 -28.54 -8.00
C PRO A 288 -9.29 -27.79 -7.85
N LEU A 289 -9.52 -27.20 -6.68
CA LEU A 289 -10.48 -26.11 -6.55
C LEU A 289 -9.98 -24.91 -7.36
N LEU A 290 -10.79 -24.41 -8.30
CA LEU A 290 -10.45 -23.20 -9.04
C LEU A 290 -11.04 -21.96 -8.36
N VAL A 291 -10.18 -21.02 -7.99
CA VAL A 291 -10.57 -19.73 -7.43
C VAL A 291 -10.44 -18.66 -8.50
N LEU A 292 -11.58 -18.13 -8.95
CA LEU A 292 -11.64 -17.02 -9.89
C LEU A 292 -11.54 -15.71 -9.09
N ALA A 293 -10.33 -15.17 -8.96
CA ALA A 293 -10.06 -13.99 -8.15
C ALA A 293 -9.99 -12.73 -9.02
N GLY A 294 -10.50 -11.63 -8.48
CA GLY A 294 -10.45 -10.30 -9.11
C GLY A 294 -11.71 -9.93 -9.89
N PRO A 295 -11.88 -8.62 -10.19
CA PRO A 295 -13.11 -8.08 -10.76
C PRO A 295 -13.34 -8.47 -12.23
N GLY A 296 -12.31 -8.91 -12.96
CA GLY A 296 -12.40 -9.27 -14.38
C GLY A 296 -13.39 -10.41 -14.65
N TRP A 297 -13.60 -11.31 -13.69
CA TRP A 297 -14.52 -12.44 -13.82
C TRP A 297 -16.01 -12.04 -13.76
N GLY A 298 -16.33 -10.79 -13.40
CA GLY A 298 -17.70 -10.28 -13.31
C GLY A 298 -18.57 -11.03 -12.29
N ASN A 299 -19.90 -10.85 -12.39
CA ASN A 299 -20.87 -11.35 -11.39
C ASN A 299 -21.53 -12.69 -11.75
N ARG A 300 -21.09 -13.37 -12.82
CA ARG A 300 -21.68 -14.64 -13.22
C ARG A 300 -21.31 -15.74 -12.23
N ALA A 301 -22.27 -16.58 -11.87
CA ALA A 301 -22.04 -17.72 -11.00
C ALA A 301 -20.92 -18.61 -11.56
N PRO A 302 -19.95 -19.04 -10.72
CA PRO A 302 -18.89 -19.94 -11.14
C PRO A 302 -19.46 -21.33 -11.50
N GLY A 303 -18.75 -22.06 -12.37
CA GLY A 303 -19.12 -23.43 -12.73
C GLY A 303 -18.77 -24.45 -11.65
N PRO A 304 -19.09 -25.74 -11.85
CA PRO A 304 -18.72 -26.80 -10.91
C PRO A 304 -17.22 -26.85 -10.64
N GLY A 305 -16.84 -27.00 -9.37
CA GLY A 305 -15.42 -27.03 -8.95
C GLY A 305 -14.74 -25.65 -8.94
N MET A 306 -15.51 -24.57 -9.07
CA MET A 306 -15.00 -23.21 -9.08
C MET A 306 -15.69 -22.35 -8.01
N ILE A 307 -14.96 -21.43 -7.40
CA ILE A 307 -15.49 -20.39 -6.50
C ILE A 307 -15.03 -19.01 -6.95
N ARG A 308 -15.74 -17.97 -6.51
CA ARG A 308 -15.43 -16.57 -6.83
C ARG A 308 -15.55 -15.71 -5.57
N PRO A 309 -14.50 -15.62 -4.75
CA PRO A 309 -14.49 -14.78 -3.57
C PRO A 309 -14.56 -13.30 -3.96
N THR A 310 -15.18 -12.50 -3.10
CA THR A 310 -15.37 -11.05 -3.29
C THR A 310 -14.24 -10.22 -2.67
N GLY A 311 -13.45 -10.81 -1.77
CA GLY A 311 -12.33 -10.16 -1.08
C GLY A 311 -11.24 -11.14 -0.67
N LEU A 312 -10.16 -10.60 -0.10
CA LEU A 312 -9.01 -11.35 0.37
C LEU A 312 -9.40 -12.27 1.53
N ARG A 313 -10.20 -11.77 2.48
CA ARG A 313 -10.66 -12.56 3.64
C ARG A 313 -11.40 -13.82 3.22
N GLU A 314 -12.40 -13.65 2.34
CA GLU A 314 -13.22 -14.75 1.85
C GLU A 314 -12.38 -15.78 1.06
N ALA A 315 -11.44 -15.30 0.24
CA ALA A 315 -10.54 -16.16 -0.52
C ALA A 315 -9.67 -17.01 0.41
N LEU A 316 -9.05 -16.39 1.41
CA LEU A 316 -8.21 -17.07 2.38
C LEU A 316 -9.01 -18.12 3.18
N ASP A 317 -10.23 -17.78 3.60
CA ASP A 317 -11.07 -18.69 4.40
C ASP A 317 -11.55 -19.89 3.58
N ALA A 318 -11.90 -19.67 2.31
CA ALA A 318 -12.27 -20.75 1.41
C ALA A 318 -11.09 -21.68 1.11
N LEU A 319 -9.89 -21.13 0.86
CA LEU A 319 -8.68 -21.90 0.62
C LEU A 319 -8.27 -22.70 1.86
N ALA A 320 -8.30 -22.09 3.05
CA ALA A 320 -7.95 -22.77 4.30
C ALA A 320 -8.88 -23.98 4.56
N ARG A 321 -10.21 -23.79 4.43
CA ARG A 321 -11.17 -24.88 4.56
C ARG A 321 -10.93 -26.00 3.54
N HIS A 322 -10.67 -25.63 2.28
CA HIS A 322 -10.44 -26.61 1.23
C HIS A 322 -9.14 -27.40 1.45
N CYS A 323 -8.03 -26.72 1.78
CA CYS A 323 -6.75 -27.36 2.03
C CYS A 323 -6.83 -28.33 3.22
N ALA A 324 -7.52 -27.94 4.30
CA ALA A 324 -7.76 -28.81 5.45
C ALA A 324 -8.55 -30.07 5.08
N ALA A 325 -9.59 -29.94 4.24
CA ALA A 325 -10.37 -31.08 3.77
C ALA A 325 -9.55 -32.03 2.88
N VAL A 326 -8.62 -31.50 2.08
CA VAL A 326 -7.73 -32.29 1.22
C VAL A 326 -6.64 -33.00 2.03
N ALA A 327 -6.17 -32.42 3.13
CA ALA A 327 -5.14 -33.02 3.98
C ALA A 327 -5.63 -34.29 4.71
N GLY A 328 -6.93 -34.39 5.01
CA GLY A 328 -7.51 -35.54 5.73
C GLY A 328 -7.02 -35.69 7.19
N PRO A 329 -7.64 -36.56 8.00
CA PRO A 329 -7.33 -36.69 9.44
C PRO A 329 -6.02 -37.44 9.77
N PHE A 330 -5.13 -37.70 8.81
CA PHE A 330 -3.97 -38.58 9.00
C PHE A 330 -2.65 -37.87 9.35
N THR A 331 -2.71 -36.64 9.85
CA THR A 331 -1.53 -35.91 10.35
C THR A 331 -1.73 -35.45 11.79
N THR A 332 -1.55 -36.40 12.70
CA THR A 332 -1.15 -36.16 14.11
C THR A 332 -0.18 -37.25 14.52
#